data_AF-A0A4Q6E3H3-F1
#
_entry.id   AF-A0A4Q6E3H3-F1
#
_cell.length_a   1.000
_cell.length_b   1.000
_cell.length_c   1.000
_cell.angle_alpha   90.00
_cell.angle_beta   90.00
_cell.angle_gamma   90.00
#
_symmetry.space_group_name_H-M   'P 1'
#
loop_
_entity.id
_entity.type
_entity.pdbx_description
1 polymer ?
#
loop_
_entity_poly.entity_id
_entity_poly.type
_entity_poly.pdbx_seq_one_letter_code
_entity_poly.pdbx_strand_id
1 'polypeptide(L)'
;MNESIVGVVVTFNRLDLLKNCITSLKRQTRSLDQIIVVNNGSTDGTEKWLNEQQGLIVIHQENSGGAGGFHRGMKEGYEHNYDWIWVMDDD
;
A
#
# COMPACT_ATOMS: atom_id res chain seq x y z
N MET A 1 -24.18 3.01 9.01
CA MET A 1 -23.28 1.99 8.41
C MET A 1 -21.87 2.52 8.54
N ASN A 2 -20.91 1.68 8.91
CA ASN A 2 -19.51 2.11 8.96
C ASN A 2 -18.89 1.75 7.61
N GLU A 3 -18.55 2.76 6.81
CA GLU A 3 -17.96 2.57 5.47
C GLU A 3 -16.51 2.10 5.63
N SER A 4 -16.14 1.10 4.82
CA SER A 4 -14.82 0.48 4.79
C SER A 4 -13.85 1.30 3.94
N ILE A 5 -12.64 1.52 4.46
CA ILE A 5 -11.62 2.34 3.81
C ILE A 5 -10.33 1.53 3.65
N VAL A 6 -9.83 1.43 2.43
CA VAL A 6 -8.51 0.85 2.14
C VAL A 6 -7.53 1.95 1.70
N GLY A 7 -6.34 1.95 2.32
CA GLY A 7 -5.22 2.77 1.86
C GLY A 7 -4.42 2.04 0.78
N VAL A 8 -4.09 2.70 -0.32
CA VAL A 8 -3.26 2.17 -1.40
C VAL A 8 -1.99 3.00 -1.50
N VAL A 9 -0.85 2.35 -1.27
CA VAL A 9 0.49 2.95 -1.32
C VAL A 9 1.32 2.23 -2.37
N VAL A 10 2.00 2.99 -3.24
CA VAL A 10 2.97 2.45 -4.20
C VAL A 10 4.36 2.86 -3.75
N THR A 11 5.32 1.95 -3.85
CA THR A 11 6.70 2.22 -3.44
C THR A 11 7.70 1.64 -4.43
N PHE A 12 8.82 2.33 -4.60
CA PHE A 12 9.97 1.87 -5.38
C PHE A 12 11.27 2.44 -4.80
N ASN A 13 12.09 1.58 -4.19
CA ASN A 13 13.40 1.92 -3.62
C ASN A 13 13.37 3.05 -2.56
N ARG A 14 12.40 2.99 -1.65
CA ARG A 14 12.16 4.00 -0.60
C ARG A 14 11.82 3.39 0.75
N LEU A 15 12.47 2.27 1.12
CA LEU A 15 12.13 1.47 2.31
C LEU A 15 11.87 2.28 3.58
N ASP A 16 12.73 3.25 3.92
CA ASP A 16 12.59 3.98 5.19
C ASP A 16 11.42 4.98 5.18
N LEU A 17 11.11 5.57 4.03
CA LEU A 17 9.91 6.41 3.86
C LEU A 17 8.65 5.55 3.95
N LEU A 18 8.64 4.41 3.26
CA LEU A 18 7.54 3.45 3.34
C LEU A 18 7.27 3.00 4.78
N LYS A 19 8.30 2.67 5.57
CA LYS A 19 8.14 2.34 7.00
C LYS A 19 7.43 3.44 7.78
N ASN A 20 7.82 4.69 7.55
CA ASN A 20 7.23 5.86 8.21
C ASN A 20 5.79 6.10 7.76
N CYS A 21 5.50 5.95 6.47
CA CYS A 21 4.17 6.04 5.88
C CYS A 21 3.23 4.99 6.51
N ILE A 22 3.60 3.70 6.47
CA ILE A 22 2.80 2.61 7.06
C ILE A 22 2.58 2.82 8.55
N THR A 23 3.61 3.25 9.27
CA THR A 23 3.52 3.54 10.70
C THR A 23 2.56 4.69 10.99
N SER A 24 2.49 5.69 10.12
CA SER A 24 1.57 6.84 10.25
C SER A 24 0.13 6.47 9.87
N LEU A 25 -0.05 5.62 8.86
CA LEU A 25 -1.36 5.08 8.47
C LEU A 25 -1.98 4.21 9.58
N LYS A 26 -1.17 3.37 10.22
CA LYS A 26 -1.62 2.54 11.36
C LYS A 26 -2.05 3.35 12.59
N ARG A 27 -1.67 4.64 12.67
CA ARG A 27 -1.99 5.55 13.79
C ARG A 27 -3.11 6.55 13.49
N GLN A 28 -3.76 6.46 12.33
CA GLN A 28 -4.86 7.36 12.01
C GLN A 28 -6.00 7.26 13.05
N THR A 29 -6.59 8.40 13.40
CA THR A 29 -7.71 8.47 14.36
C THR A 29 -8.95 7.76 13.84
N ARG A 30 -9.20 7.82 12.53
CA ARG A 30 -10.03 6.85 11.81
C ARG A 30 -9.09 5.79 11.23
N SER A 31 -9.03 4.63 11.87
CA SER A 31 -8.21 3.52 11.38
C SER A 31 -8.67 3.07 10.00
N LEU A 32 -7.73 2.73 9.12
CA LEU A 32 -8.04 2.05 7.88
C LEU A 32 -8.44 0.60 8.16
N ASP A 33 -9.36 0.08 7.36
CA ASP A 33 -9.79 -1.31 7.44
C ASP A 33 -8.75 -2.24 6.80
N GLN A 34 -7.96 -1.73 5.86
CA GLN A 34 -6.81 -2.42 5.26
C GLN A 34 -5.82 -1.43 4.64
N ILE A 35 -4.57 -1.87 4.46
CA ILE A 35 -3.55 -1.15 3.68
C ILE A 35 -2.99 -2.10 2.61
N ILE A 36 -3.08 -1.68 1.36
CA ILE A 36 -2.47 -2.34 0.21
C ILE A 36 -1.17 -1.61 -0.13
N VAL A 37 -0.07 -2.37 -0.19
CA VAL A 37 1.24 -1.86 -0.61
C VAL A 37 1.65 -2.54 -1.91
N VAL A 38 1.85 -1.75 -2.95
CA VAL A 38 2.41 -2.21 -4.23
C VAL A 38 3.90 -1.90 -4.24
N ASN A 39 4.72 -2.94 -4.03
CA ASN A 39 6.15 -2.86 -4.25
C ASN A 39 6.43 -2.99 -5.76
N ASN A 40 6.79 -1.87 -6.38
CA ASN A 40 6.93 -1.73 -7.82
C ASN A 40 8.35 -2.08 -8.30
N GLY A 41 8.86 -3.23 -7.85
CA GLY A 41 10.15 -3.77 -8.29
C GLY A 41 11.37 -3.28 -7.49
N SER A 42 11.20 -2.95 -6.21
CA SER A 42 12.30 -2.44 -5.38
C SER A 42 13.44 -3.45 -5.18
N THR A 43 14.67 -2.95 -5.11
CA THR A 43 15.92 -3.70 -4.92
C THR A 43 16.69 -3.29 -3.65
N ASP A 44 16.09 -2.47 -2.80
CA ASP A 44 16.70 -1.88 -1.59
C ASP A 44 16.41 -2.65 -0.29
N GLY A 45 15.84 -3.86 -0.40
CA GLY A 45 15.39 -4.66 0.73
C GLY A 45 13.91 -4.46 1.10
N THR A 46 13.18 -3.59 0.38
CA THR A 46 11.73 -3.38 0.61
C THR A 46 10.91 -4.65 0.51
N GLU A 47 11.20 -5.52 -0.47
CA GLU A 47 10.50 -6.79 -0.63
C GLU A 47 10.64 -7.67 0.62
N LYS A 48 11.88 -7.87 1.08
CA LYS A 48 12.15 -8.67 2.28
C LYS A 48 11.42 -8.10 3.50
N TRP A 49 11.49 -6.79 3.70
CA TRP A 49 10.82 -6.15 4.82
C TRP A 49 9.30 -6.30 4.75
N LEU A 50 8.69 -6.12 3.57
CA LEU A 50 7.25 -6.28 3.36
C LEU A 50 6.76 -7.70 3.62
N ASN A 51 7.53 -8.71 3.22
CA ASN A 51 7.21 -10.13 3.46
C ASN A 51 7.18 -10.50 4.95
N GLU A 52 7.82 -9.71 5.81
CA GLU A 52 7.81 -9.88 7.26
C GLU A 52 6.63 -9.15 7.94
N GLN A 53 5.87 -8.31 7.21
CA GLN A 53 4.78 -7.53 7.79
C GLN A 53 3.47 -8.33 7.87
N GLN A 54 2.76 -8.17 8.98
CA GLN A 54 1.41 -8.69 9.16
C GLN A 54 0.37 -7.57 9.05
N GLY A 55 -0.83 -7.93 8.56
CA GLY A 55 -1.95 -7.00 8.42
C GLY A 55 -1.77 -5.98 7.28
N LEU A 56 -0.91 -6.27 6.31
CA LEU A 56 -0.84 -5.56 5.03
C LEU A 56 -1.22 -6.53 3.92
N ILE A 57 -1.86 -6.03 2.86
CA ILE A 57 -1.92 -6.73 1.57
C ILE A 57 -0.71 -6.25 0.76
N VAL A 58 0.21 -7.15 0.44
CA VAL A 58 1.43 -6.83 -0.28
C VAL A 58 1.38 -7.40 -1.69
N ILE A 59 1.65 -6.55 -2.68
CA ILE A 59 1.74 -6.93 -4.09
C ILE A 59 3.15 -6.62 -4.58
N HIS A 60 3.84 -7.66 -5.06
CA HIS A 60 5.11 -7.53 -5.75
C HIS A 60 4.89 -7.59 -7.26
N GLN A 61 5.47 -6.64 -7.98
CA GLN A 61 5.44 -6.60 -9.45
C GLN A 61 6.72 -5.97 -10.00
N GLU A 62 6.95 -6.14 -11.30
CA GLU A 62 7.98 -5.38 -12.01
C GLU A 62 7.61 -3.88 -12.06
N ASN A 63 8.64 -3.02 -12.17
CA ASN A 63 8.43 -1.58 -12.23
C ASN A 63 7.67 -1.19 -13.51
N SER A 64 6.43 -0.74 -13.34
CA SER A 64 5.55 -0.27 -14.41
C SER A 64 5.22 1.23 -14.30
N GLY A 65 6.05 1.98 -13.58
CA GLY A 65 5.80 3.39 -13.23
C GLY A 65 4.70 3.56 -12.18
N GLY A 66 4.49 4.79 -11.72
CA GLY A 66 3.51 5.10 -10.67
C GLY A 66 2.07 4.76 -11.08
N ALA A 67 1.69 5.09 -12.32
CA ALA A 67 0.35 4.78 -12.83
C ALA A 67 0.04 3.28 -12.85
N GLY A 68 1.02 2.44 -13.24
CA GLY A 68 0.87 0.99 -13.22
C GLY A 68 0.73 0.43 -11.81
N GLY A 69 1.54 0.94 -10.87
CA GLY A 69 1.44 0.58 -9.45
C GLY A 69 0.08 0.97 -8.85
N PHE A 70 -0.38 2.20 -9.08
CA PHE A 70 -1.65 2.67 -8.54
C PHE A 70 -2.84 1.96 -9.17
N HIS A 71 -2.81 1.72 -10.49
CA HIS A 71 -3.84 0.93 -11.16
C HIS A 71 -3.97 -0.45 -10.49
N ARG A 72 -2.84 -1.13 -10.24
CA ARG A 72 -2.84 -2.44 -9.61
C ARG A 72 -3.44 -2.40 -8.20
N GLY A 73 -3.03 -1.44 -7.37
CA GLY A 73 -3.54 -1.31 -5.99
C GLY A 73 -5.01 -0.91 -5.92
N MET A 74 -5.47 0.00 -6.77
CA MET A 74 -6.88 0.39 -6.86
C MET A 74 -7.75 -0.77 -7.35
N LYS A 75 -7.27 -1.54 -8.34
CA LYS A 75 -7.98 -2.71 -8.84
C LYS A 75 -8.20 -3.74 -7.73
N GLU A 76 -7.17 -4.02 -6.93
CA GLU A 76 -7.27 -4.91 -5.77
C GLU A 76 -8.31 -4.41 -4.76
N GLY A 77 -8.27 -3.12 -4.40
CA GLY A 77 -9.25 -2.53 -3.49
C GLY A 77 -10.69 -2.60 -4.03
N TYR A 78 -10.87 -2.36 -5.32
CA TYR A 78 -12.17 -2.45 -5.98
C TYR A 78 -12.70 -3.90 -5.99
N GLU A 79 -11.86 -4.87 -6.36
CA GLU A 79 -12.24 -6.30 -6.40
C GLU A 79 -12.60 -6.85 -5.01
N HIS A 80 -12.06 -6.25 -3.95
CA HIS A 80 -12.40 -6.57 -2.55
C HIS A 80 -13.64 -5.84 -2.02
N ASN A 81 -14.31 -5.02 -2.84
CA ASN A 81 -15.53 -4.27 -2.50
C ASN A 81 -15.37 -3.32 -1.30
N TYR A 82 -14.22 -2.66 -1.15
CA TYR A 82 -14.09 -1.56 -0.20
C TYR A 82 -14.95 -0.36 -0.64
N ASP A 83 -15.56 0.35 0.32
CA ASP A 83 -16.40 1.52 0.02
C ASP A 83 -15.57 2.72 -0.45
N TRP A 84 -14.37 2.87 0.11
CA TRP A 84 -13.42 3.94 -0.23
C TRP A 84 -12.02 3.41 -0.49
N ILE A 85 -11.39 3.93 -1.54
CA ILE A 85 -9.98 3.69 -1.87
C ILE A 85 -9.24 5.02 -1.71
N TRP A 86 -8.35 5.10 -0.72
CA TRP A 86 -7.50 6.26 -0.51
C TRP A 86 -6.11 6.00 -1.08
N VAL A 87 -5.82 6.67 -2.19
CA VAL A 87 -4.55 6.55 -2.91
C VAL A 87 -3.57 7.62 -2.42
N MET A 88 -2.32 7.25 -2.15
CA MET A 88 -1.26 8.19 -1.75
C MET A 88 0.13 7.69 -2.11
N ASP A 89 1.08 8.62 -2.17
CA ASP A 89 2.52 8.34 -2.26
C ASP A 89 3.09 7.92 -0.89
N ASP A 90 4.35 7.44 -0.90
CA ASP A 90 5.05 6.94 0.29
C ASP A 90 5.91 7.99 1.02
N ASP A 91 5.97 9.22 0.52
CA ASP A 91 6.76 10.36 1.04
C ASP A 91 5.95 11.52 1.63
#